data_AF-A0A371J3N2-F1
#
_entry.id   AF-A0A371J3N2-F1
#
_cell.length_a   1.000
_cell.length_b   1.000
_cell.length_c   1.000
_cell.angle_alpha   90.00
_cell.angle_beta   90.00
_cell.angle_gamma   90.00
#
_symmetry.space_group_name_H-M   'P 1'
#
loop_
_entity.id
_entity.type
_entity.pdbx_description
1 polymer ?
#
loop_
_entity_poly.entity_id
_entity_poly.type
_entity_poly.pdbx_seq_one_letter_code
_entity_poly.pdbx_strand_id
1 'polypeptide(L)'
;MLSIEKRIIEEIDPLSKYIINYPVITNKNTPIINYLNQTIEQDIKAFKEAREHQIHYETIKPTGFHYITMTEYRTPLNQNKILSIAIEFSQLIGIYDITYIKSYNYDLNIEKEINLSDIFLKEIDYIELINNEIITQIKANQPHYEFSSEDFVGILDSQVFYLEEDGITICFSSYEMDMYCPEVFEFKILFEDYEDYLSNYTLNNLYMPC
;
A
#
# COMPACT_ATOMS: atom_id res chain seq x y z
N MET A 1 18.64 10.93 -1.88
CA MET A 1 17.17 10.88 -1.94
C MET A 1 16.68 11.26 -3.33
N LEU A 2 15.63 10.61 -3.82
CA LEU A 2 14.94 11.00 -5.05
C LEU A 2 14.04 12.22 -4.80
N SER A 3 13.85 13.06 -5.82
CA SER A 3 12.84 14.13 -5.81
C SER A 3 11.54 13.56 -6.33
N ILE A 4 10.52 13.55 -5.49
CA ILE A 4 9.19 13.04 -5.80
C ILE A 4 8.23 14.22 -5.76
N GLU A 5 7.66 14.53 -6.91
CA GLU A 5 6.70 15.62 -7.08
C GLU A 5 5.28 15.05 -7.15
N LYS A 6 4.34 15.80 -6.56
CA LYS A 6 2.91 15.48 -6.62
C LYS A 6 2.37 15.88 -7.99
N ARG A 7 1.75 14.93 -8.69
CA ARG A 7 0.82 15.23 -9.80
C ARG A 7 -0.62 15.14 -9.31
N ILE A 8 -1.45 16.03 -9.83
CA ILE A 8 -2.84 16.19 -9.44
C ILE A 8 -3.70 16.18 -10.72
N ILE A 9 -4.74 15.37 -10.72
CA ILE A 9 -5.84 15.43 -11.69
C ILE A 9 -7.11 15.70 -10.90
N GLU A 10 -7.71 16.87 -11.13
CA GLU A 10 -9.00 17.26 -10.57
C GLU A 10 -10.01 17.46 -11.69
N GLU A 11 -11.01 16.59 -11.75
CA GLU A 11 -12.07 16.63 -12.76
C GLU A 11 -13.43 16.50 -12.08
N ILE A 12 -14.41 17.25 -12.56
CA ILE A 12 -15.79 17.19 -12.07
C ILE A 12 -16.72 17.13 -13.28
N ASP A 13 -17.57 16.12 -13.31
CA ASP A 13 -18.67 15.96 -14.26
C ASP A 13 -20.02 15.86 -13.50
N PRO A 14 -21.17 15.84 -14.20
CA PRO A 14 -22.48 15.83 -13.54
C PRO A 14 -22.73 14.67 -12.56
N LEU A 15 -22.01 13.56 -12.69
CA LEU A 15 -22.18 12.35 -11.87
C LEU A 15 -20.94 12.05 -11.01
N SER A 16 -19.75 12.53 -11.39
CA SER A 16 -18.49 12.06 -10.81
C SER A 16 -17.53 13.20 -10.48
N LYS A 17 -16.70 12.98 -9.45
CA LYS A 17 -15.58 13.82 -9.07
C LYS A 17 -14.32 12.96 -8.97
N TYR A 18 -13.27 13.35 -9.68
CA TYR A 18 -11.95 12.71 -9.64
C TYR A 18 -10.97 13.64 -8.92
N ILE A 19 -10.30 13.14 -7.88
CA ILE A 19 -9.25 13.84 -7.12
C ILE A 19 -8.05 12.89 -7.03
N ILE A 20 -7.27 12.82 -8.10
CA ILE A 20 -6.23 11.81 -8.24
C ILE A 20 -4.89 12.47 -7.94
N ASN A 21 -4.26 12.04 -6.84
CA ASN A 21 -2.93 12.45 -6.43
C ASN A 21 -1.97 11.27 -6.55
N TYR A 22 -0.87 11.43 -7.28
CA TYR A 22 0.12 10.37 -7.44
C TYR A 22 1.55 10.91 -7.57
N PRO A 23 2.57 10.12 -7.19
CA PRO A 23 3.96 10.55 -7.21
C PRO A 23 4.57 10.45 -8.60
N VAL A 24 5.46 11.39 -8.92
CA VAL A 24 6.37 11.30 -10.08
C VAL A 24 7.79 11.64 -9.66
N ILE A 25 8.73 10.76 -10.00
CA ILE A 25 10.14 10.94 -9.71
C ILE A 25 10.77 11.81 -10.81
N THR A 26 11.33 12.97 -10.47
CA THR A 26 11.74 14.01 -11.46
C THR A 26 13.24 14.22 -11.59
N ASN A 27 14.02 13.97 -10.54
CA ASN A 27 15.45 14.33 -10.52
C ASN A 27 16.39 13.28 -11.12
N LYS A 28 15.87 12.16 -11.63
CA LYS A 28 16.63 11.11 -12.31
C LYS A 28 15.84 10.51 -13.46
N ASN A 29 16.56 10.14 -14.51
CA ASN A 29 16.03 9.50 -15.70
C ASN A 29 16.86 8.25 -16.00
N THR A 30 16.60 7.18 -15.25
CA THR A 30 17.21 5.86 -15.45
C THR A 30 16.13 4.86 -15.87
N PRO A 31 16.48 3.71 -16.47
CA PRO A 31 15.50 2.71 -16.89
C PRO A 31 14.52 2.32 -15.77
N ILE A 32 15.02 2.03 -14.57
CA ILE A 32 14.17 1.67 -13.42
C ILE A 32 13.23 2.82 -12.99
N ILE A 33 13.70 4.07 -13.01
CA ILE A 33 12.86 5.22 -12.63
C ILE A 33 11.79 5.50 -13.68
N ASN A 34 12.12 5.37 -14.96
CA ASN A 34 11.15 5.49 -16.04
C ASN A 34 10.10 4.38 -15.97
N TYR A 35 10.54 3.15 -15.68
CA TYR A 35 9.65 2.02 -15.45
C TYR A 35 8.70 2.33 -14.28
N LEU A 36 9.20 2.78 -13.13
CA LEU A 36 8.38 3.10 -11.97
C LEU A 36 7.34 4.20 -12.25
N ASN A 37 7.78 5.32 -12.83
CA ASN A 37 6.87 6.40 -13.21
C ASN A 37 5.79 5.92 -14.17
N GLN A 38 6.17 5.09 -15.16
CA GLN A 38 5.23 4.55 -16.14
C GLN A 38 4.25 3.55 -15.50
N THR A 39 4.72 2.66 -14.62
CA THR A 39 3.87 1.69 -13.92
C THR A 39 2.84 2.42 -13.05
N ILE A 40 3.27 3.40 -12.26
CA ILE A 40 2.37 4.20 -11.42
C ILE A 40 1.35 4.95 -12.29
N GLU A 41 1.77 5.59 -13.37
CA GLU A 41 0.87 6.29 -14.29
C GLU A 41 -0.15 5.34 -14.93
N GLN A 42 0.27 4.12 -15.31
CA GLN A 42 -0.61 3.10 -15.87
C GLN A 42 -1.63 2.58 -14.85
N ASP A 43 -1.22 2.35 -13.61
CA ASP A 43 -2.12 1.92 -12.53
C ASP A 43 -3.17 2.99 -12.22
N ILE A 44 -2.75 4.26 -12.13
CA ILE A 44 -3.65 5.40 -11.92
C ILE A 44 -4.66 5.51 -13.06
N LYS A 45 -4.18 5.40 -14.30
CA LYS A 45 -5.04 5.43 -15.49
C LYS A 45 -6.03 4.27 -15.49
N ALA A 46 -5.57 3.05 -15.24
CA ALA A 46 -6.41 1.85 -15.20
C ALA A 46 -7.49 1.96 -14.11
N PHE A 47 -7.15 2.47 -12.93
CA PHE A 47 -8.10 2.71 -11.86
C PHE A 47 -9.19 3.71 -12.26
N LYS A 48 -8.80 4.86 -12.83
CA LYS A 48 -9.75 5.88 -13.32
C LYS A 48 -10.67 5.32 -14.40
N GLU A 49 -10.10 4.68 -15.41
CA GLU A 49 -10.86 4.11 -16.55
C GLU A 49 -11.82 3.00 -16.10
N ALA A 50 -11.39 2.12 -15.18
CA ALA A 50 -12.26 1.08 -14.62
C ALA A 50 -13.45 1.70 -13.88
N ARG A 51 -13.21 2.80 -13.15
CA ARG A 51 -14.26 3.50 -12.41
C ARG A 51 -15.22 4.24 -13.34
N GLU A 52 -14.71 4.91 -14.36
CA GLU A 52 -15.54 5.52 -15.43
C GLU A 52 -16.43 4.48 -16.11
N HIS A 53 -15.86 3.31 -16.44
CA HIS A 53 -16.60 2.21 -17.04
C HIS A 53 -17.71 1.70 -16.11
N GLN A 54 -17.41 1.48 -14.82
CA GLN A 54 -18.42 1.08 -13.84
C GLN A 54 -19.54 2.12 -13.74
N ILE A 55 -19.18 3.40 -13.60
CA ILE A 55 -20.15 4.50 -13.52
C ILE A 55 -20.98 4.56 -14.80
N HIS A 56 -20.42 4.35 -15.99
CA HIS A 56 -21.18 4.38 -17.25
C HIS A 56 -22.32 3.34 -17.25
N TYR A 57 -22.00 2.09 -16.88
CA TYR A 57 -22.95 0.96 -16.93
C TYR A 57 -23.88 0.84 -15.72
N GLU A 58 -23.69 1.63 -14.66
CA GLU A 58 -24.58 1.60 -13.50
C GLU A 58 -26.03 1.91 -13.89
N THR A 59 -26.98 1.04 -13.54
CA THR A 59 -28.39 1.23 -13.93
C THR A 59 -29.11 2.26 -13.06
N ILE A 60 -28.63 2.46 -11.84
CA ILE A 60 -29.19 3.40 -10.86
C ILE A 60 -28.11 4.44 -10.56
N LYS A 61 -28.35 5.70 -10.95
CA LYS A 61 -27.46 6.81 -10.59
C LYS A 61 -27.90 7.42 -9.26
N PRO A 62 -26.96 7.76 -8.36
CA PRO A 62 -27.30 8.46 -7.13
C PRO A 62 -27.94 9.81 -7.45
N THR A 63 -28.93 10.19 -6.65
CA THR A 63 -29.51 11.54 -6.69
C THR A 63 -28.92 12.34 -5.53
N GLY A 64 -28.33 13.50 -5.82
CA GLY A 64 -27.75 14.39 -4.81
C GLY A 64 -26.33 14.04 -4.34
N PHE A 65 -25.68 13.01 -4.89
CA PHE A 65 -24.30 12.65 -4.60
C PHE A 65 -23.50 12.44 -5.89
N HIS A 66 -22.20 12.74 -5.85
CA HIS A 66 -21.26 12.35 -6.90
C HIS A 66 -20.59 11.02 -6.54
N TYR A 67 -20.25 10.23 -7.54
CA TYR A 67 -19.22 9.20 -7.40
C TYR A 67 -17.87 9.90 -7.21
N ILE A 68 -17.21 9.69 -6.08
CA ILE A 68 -15.89 10.26 -5.82
C ILE A 68 -14.85 9.17 -6.08
N THR A 69 -13.84 9.50 -6.86
CA THR A 69 -12.69 8.64 -7.14
C THR A 69 -11.46 9.42 -6.76
N MET A 70 -10.68 8.91 -5.82
CA MET A 70 -9.50 9.60 -5.35
C MET A 70 -8.33 8.68 -5.12
N THR A 71 -7.14 9.26 -5.19
CA THR A 71 -5.92 8.59 -4.77
C THR A 71 -5.12 9.50 -3.87
N GLU A 72 -4.44 8.95 -2.89
CA GLU A 72 -3.47 9.65 -2.06
C GLU A 72 -2.23 8.77 -1.92
N TYR A 73 -1.05 9.37 -1.94
CA TYR A 73 0.20 8.62 -1.86
C TYR A 73 1.04 9.05 -0.66
N ARG A 74 1.78 8.08 -0.13
CA ARG A 74 2.82 8.26 0.86
C ARG A 74 4.16 7.77 0.28
N THR A 75 5.26 8.29 0.79
CA THR A 75 6.61 7.79 0.48
C THR A 75 7.30 7.43 1.81
N PRO A 76 6.97 6.27 2.39
CA PRO A 76 7.46 5.91 3.72
C PRO A 76 8.97 5.70 3.77
N LEU A 77 9.61 5.39 2.63
CA LEU A 77 11.07 5.27 2.53
C LEU A 77 11.60 5.81 1.20
N ASN A 78 12.60 6.69 1.25
CA ASN A 78 13.28 7.24 0.06
C ASN A 78 14.74 7.56 0.39
N GLN A 79 15.49 6.55 0.80
CA GLN A 79 16.88 6.71 1.23
C GLN A 79 17.73 5.51 0.83
N ASN A 80 19.05 5.70 0.78
CA ASN A 80 20.01 4.62 0.53
C ASN A 80 19.75 3.79 -0.74
N LYS A 81 19.14 4.42 -1.76
CA LYS A 81 18.71 3.78 -3.02
C LYS A 81 17.56 2.79 -2.84
N ILE A 82 16.92 2.76 -1.68
CA ILE A 82 15.65 2.09 -1.45
C ILE A 82 14.53 3.12 -1.59
N LEU A 83 13.49 2.73 -2.33
CA LEU A 83 12.28 3.51 -2.50
C LEU A 83 11.08 2.65 -2.11
N SER A 84 10.23 3.19 -1.25
CA SER A 84 8.92 2.65 -0.95
C SER A 84 7.88 3.75 -1.11
N ILE A 85 6.88 3.47 -1.94
CA ILE A 85 5.73 4.34 -2.18
C ILE A 85 4.48 3.50 -1.91
N ALA A 86 3.53 4.03 -1.15
CA ALA A 86 2.20 3.45 -0.98
C ALA A 86 1.17 4.40 -1.58
N ILE A 87 0.18 3.88 -2.29
CA ILE A 87 -0.92 4.64 -2.88
C ILE A 87 -2.23 3.99 -2.45
N GLU A 88 -3.09 4.77 -1.82
CA GLU A 88 -4.48 4.45 -1.55
C GLU A 88 -5.33 4.85 -2.76
N PHE A 89 -6.19 3.93 -3.21
CA PHE A 89 -7.13 4.10 -4.31
C PHE A 89 -8.55 3.96 -3.76
N SER A 90 -9.23 5.08 -3.57
CA SER A 90 -10.53 5.14 -2.90
C SER A 90 -11.67 5.45 -3.86
N GLN A 91 -12.76 4.73 -3.69
CA GLN A 91 -14.04 4.94 -4.38
C GLN A 91 -15.10 5.24 -3.33
N LEU A 92 -15.78 6.39 -3.44
CA LEU A 92 -16.80 6.80 -2.47
C LEU A 92 -18.12 7.14 -3.15
N ILE A 93 -19.22 6.81 -2.48
CA ILE A 93 -20.59 7.17 -2.86
C ILE A 93 -21.40 7.44 -1.58
N GLY A 94 -21.68 8.71 -1.29
CA GLY A 94 -22.36 9.08 -0.06
C GLY A 94 -21.51 8.71 1.17
N ILE A 95 -21.99 7.76 1.98
CA ILE A 95 -21.29 7.24 3.17
C ILE A 95 -20.55 5.92 2.93
N TYR A 96 -20.67 5.34 1.73
CA TYR A 96 -19.99 4.10 1.39
C TYR A 96 -18.66 4.42 0.73
N ASP A 97 -17.61 3.76 1.21
CA ASP A 97 -16.28 3.83 0.66
C ASP A 97 -15.63 2.44 0.55
N ILE A 98 -14.79 2.31 -0.46
CA ILE A 98 -13.91 1.17 -0.66
C ILE A 98 -12.53 1.75 -0.99
N THR A 99 -11.51 1.35 -0.23
CA THR A 99 -10.13 1.76 -0.44
C THR A 99 -9.25 0.54 -0.64
N TYR A 100 -8.45 0.58 -1.70
CA TYR A 100 -7.42 -0.40 -2.02
C TYR A 100 -6.04 0.24 -1.82
N ILE A 101 -5.10 -0.45 -1.18
CA ILE A 101 -3.70 -0.01 -1.12
C ILE A 101 -2.86 -0.79 -2.13
N LYS A 102 -2.03 -0.08 -2.88
CA LYS A 102 -0.89 -0.65 -3.61
C LYS A 102 0.40 -0.02 -3.14
N SER A 103 1.46 -0.82 -3.07
CA SER A 103 2.81 -0.35 -2.77
C SER A 103 3.80 -0.67 -3.89
N TYR A 104 4.88 0.10 -3.92
CA TYR A 104 6.00 -0.04 -4.86
C TYR A 104 7.29 0.00 -4.05
N ASN A 105 7.87 -1.17 -3.79
CA ASN A 105 9.09 -1.33 -3.00
C ASN A 105 10.25 -1.71 -3.91
N TYR A 106 11.25 -0.85 -4.05
CA TYR A 106 12.33 -1.03 -5.01
C TYR A 106 13.70 -0.74 -4.43
N ASP A 107 14.62 -1.64 -4.73
CA ASP A 107 16.06 -1.41 -4.63
C ASP A 107 16.57 -0.88 -5.96
N LEU A 108 16.88 0.41 -5.98
CA LEU A 108 17.36 1.12 -7.16
C LEU A 108 18.85 0.86 -7.45
N ASN A 109 19.57 0.20 -6.55
CA ASN A 109 20.96 -0.19 -6.76
C ASN A 109 21.08 -1.45 -7.62
N ILE A 110 20.24 -2.44 -7.33
CA ILE A 110 20.17 -3.71 -8.08
C ILE A 110 19.01 -3.77 -9.07
N GLU A 111 18.24 -2.68 -9.19
CA GLU A 111 17.08 -2.53 -10.08
C GLU A 111 16.03 -3.65 -9.88
N LYS A 112 15.71 -3.94 -8.62
CA LYS A 112 14.84 -5.06 -8.23
C LYS A 112 13.66 -4.59 -7.38
N GLU A 113 12.48 -5.15 -7.63
CA GLU A 113 11.35 -5.08 -6.71
C GLU A 113 11.62 -5.94 -5.47
N ILE A 114 11.35 -5.38 -4.30
CA ILE A 114 11.53 -6.03 -2.99
C ILE A 114 10.20 -6.68 -2.64
N ASN A 115 10.20 -8.02 -2.59
CA ASN A 115 9.04 -8.79 -2.16
C ASN A 115 9.08 -9.01 -0.65
N LEU A 116 7.93 -9.32 -0.04
CA LEU A 116 7.85 -9.59 1.39
C LEU A 116 8.77 -10.75 1.81
N SER A 117 8.88 -11.78 0.96
CA SER A 117 9.78 -12.92 1.15
C SER A 117 11.27 -12.59 1.06
N ASP A 118 11.66 -11.44 0.49
CA ASP A 118 13.06 -10.99 0.48
C ASP A 118 13.49 -10.45 1.87
N ILE A 119 12.53 -10.11 2.74
CA ILE A 119 12.79 -9.50 4.04
C ILE A 119 13.36 -10.50 5.04
N PHE A 120 12.91 -11.75 4.98
CA PHE A 120 13.20 -12.79 5.97
C PHE A 120 14.12 -13.87 5.40
N LEU A 121 14.77 -14.62 6.29
CA LEU A 121 15.54 -15.81 5.92
C LEU A 121 14.63 -16.83 5.21
N LYS A 122 15.18 -17.51 4.20
CA LYS A 122 14.41 -18.41 3.33
C LYS A 122 13.83 -19.62 4.07
N GLU A 123 14.50 -20.04 5.14
CA GLU A 123 14.11 -21.16 6.00
C GLU A 123 13.06 -20.80 7.05
N ILE A 124 12.73 -19.52 7.21
CA ILE A 124 11.73 -19.05 8.18
C ILE A 124 10.36 -18.98 7.52
N ASP A 125 9.35 -19.48 8.24
CA ASP A 125 7.96 -19.23 7.91
C ASP A 125 7.59 -17.79 8.29
N TYR A 126 7.92 -16.86 7.41
CA TYR A 126 7.66 -15.43 7.64
C TYR A 126 6.17 -15.12 7.70
N ILE A 127 5.31 -15.94 7.09
CA ILE A 127 3.86 -15.78 7.13
C ILE A 127 3.36 -16.06 8.53
N GLU A 128 3.77 -17.19 9.13
CA GLU A 128 3.43 -17.50 10.51
C GLU A 128 3.96 -16.43 11.48
N LEU A 129 5.21 -15.98 11.28
CA LEU A 129 5.82 -14.93 12.09
C LEU A 129 5.02 -13.62 12.06
N ILE A 130 4.69 -13.13 10.86
CA ILE A 130 3.92 -11.88 10.69
C ILE A 130 2.50 -12.05 11.23
N ASN A 131 1.85 -13.20 10.98
CA ASN A 131 0.49 -13.44 11.48
C ASN A 131 0.43 -13.40 13.01
N ASN A 132 1.41 -14.01 13.68
CA ASN A 132 1.50 -14.00 15.15
C ASN A 132 1.68 -12.58 15.70
N GLU A 133 2.45 -11.75 15.01
CA GLU A 133 2.65 -10.35 15.39
C GLU A 133 1.37 -9.52 15.21
N ILE A 134 0.71 -9.65 14.07
CA ILE A 134 -0.58 -8.99 13.80
C ILE A 134 -1.63 -9.39 14.86
N ILE A 135 -1.74 -10.68 15.18
CA ILE A 135 -2.62 -11.18 16.26
C ILE A 135 -2.29 -10.53 17.60
N THR A 136 -1.00 -10.36 17.91
CA THR A 136 -0.54 -9.71 19.15
C THR A 136 -0.95 -8.24 19.18
N GLN A 137 -0.76 -7.50 18.08
CA GLN A 137 -1.16 -6.10 17.96
C GLN A 137 -2.69 -5.92 18.03
N ILE A 138 -3.48 -6.80 17.41
CA ILE A 138 -4.94 -6.78 17.50
C ILE A 138 -5.39 -6.94 18.96
N LYS A 139 -4.83 -7.94 19.67
CA LYS A 139 -5.16 -8.19 21.08
C LYS A 139 -4.77 -7.03 21.99
N ALA A 140 -3.59 -6.43 21.76
CA ALA A 140 -3.08 -5.34 22.57
C ALA A 140 -3.93 -4.06 22.45
N ASN A 141 -4.59 -3.85 21.31
CA ASN A 141 -5.37 -2.65 21.02
C ASN A 141 -6.89 -2.84 21.19
N GLN A 142 -7.38 -3.96 21.72
CA GLN A 142 -8.80 -4.04 22.07
C GLN A 142 -9.17 -2.99 23.15
N PRO A 143 -10.28 -2.25 22.99
CA PRO A 143 -11.42 -2.49 22.09
C PRO A 143 -11.41 -1.65 20.80
N HIS A 144 -10.29 -1.07 20.38
CA HIS A 144 -10.24 -0.19 19.19
C HIS A 144 -10.59 -0.90 17.88
N TYR A 145 -10.34 -2.21 17.80
CA TYR A 145 -10.76 -3.03 16.67
C TYR A 145 -12.14 -3.63 16.92
N GLU A 146 -13.05 -3.43 15.97
CA GLU A 146 -14.40 -4.01 16.01
C GLU A 146 -14.42 -5.52 15.64
N PHE A 147 -13.27 -6.08 15.22
CA PHE A 147 -13.12 -7.50 14.86
C PHE A 147 -12.22 -8.25 15.88
N SER A 148 -12.44 -9.56 16.02
CA SER A 148 -11.65 -10.40 16.93
C SER A 148 -10.36 -10.87 16.27
N SER A 149 -9.30 -11.07 17.06
CA SER A 149 -8.10 -11.77 16.57
C SER A 149 -8.40 -13.22 16.16
N GLU A 150 -9.51 -13.79 16.61
CA GLU A 150 -9.97 -15.13 16.20
C GLU A 150 -10.52 -15.16 14.76
N ASP A 151 -10.95 -14.01 14.24
CA ASP A 151 -11.48 -13.87 12.87
C ASP A 151 -10.36 -13.62 11.83
N PHE A 152 -9.13 -13.35 12.30
CA PHE A 152 -7.98 -13.11 11.43
C PHE A 152 -7.52 -14.39 10.73
N VAL A 153 -7.67 -14.42 9.41
CA VAL A 153 -7.37 -15.61 8.58
C VAL A 153 -5.87 -15.71 8.22
N GLY A 154 -5.12 -14.62 8.38
CA GLY A 154 -3.70 -14.54 8.04
C GLY A 154 -3.42 -13.76 6.75
N ILE A 155 -2.14 -13.42 6.55
CA ILE A 155 -1.64 -12.75 5.34
C ILE A 155 -1.51 -13.71 4.15
N LEU A 156 -1.50 -13.13 2.95
CA LEU A 156 -1.11 -13.83 1.72
C LEU A 156 0.41 -13.73 1.48
N ASP A 157 0.99 -14.66 0.70
CA ASP A 157 2.39 -14.54 0.22
C ASP A 157 2.66 -13.21 -0.52
N SER A 158 1.62 -12.70 -1.20
CA SER A 158 1.62 -11.44 -1.94
C SER A 158 0.96 -10.30 -1.18
N GLN A 159 0.92 -10.37 0.16
CA GLN A 159 0.33 -9.32 1.00
C GLN A 159 0.95 -7.96 0.66
N VAL A 160 0.11 -6.94 0.56
CA VAL A 160 0.59 -5.57 0.34
C VAL A 160 1.35 -5.11 1.57
N PHE A 161 2.54 -4.56 1.36
CA PHE A 161 3.36 -3.99 2.43
C PHE A 161 4.18 -2.82 1.90
N TYR A 162 4.62 -1.92 2.76
CA TYR A 162 5.61 -0.91 2.40
C TYR A 162 6.78 -0.91 3.40
N LEU A 163 7.93 -0.40 2.96
CA LEU A 163 9.13 -0.32 3.79
C LEU A 163 9.14 1.00 4.55
N GLU A 164 9.55 0.96 5.80
CA GLU A 164 9.89 2.12 6.63
C GLU A 164 11.38 2.06 7.00
N GLU A 165 11.87 3.05 7.76
CA GLU A 165 13.29 3.10 8.12
C GLU A 165 13.71 1.99 9.10
N ASP A 166 12.79 1.55 9.94
CA ASP A 166 12.97 0.65 11.07
C ASP A 166 12.21 -0.68 10.92
N GLY A 167 11.55 -0.90 9.79
CA GLY A 167 10.69 -2.07 9.61
C GLY A 167 9.90 -2.09 8.32
N ILE A 168 8.85 -2.90 8.33
CA ILE A 168 7.85 -2.97 7.27
C ILE A 168 6.46 -2.74 7.86
N THR A 169 5.54 -2.25 7.05
CA THR A 169 4.13 -2.13 7.43
C THR A 169 3.28 -2.95 6.49
N ILE A 170 2.57 -3.93 7.05
CA ILE A 170 1.63 -4.82 6.36
C ILE A 170 0.29 -4.11 6.24
N CYS A 171 -0.24 -4.04 5.02
CA CYS A 171 -1.46 -3.30 4.71
C CYS A 171 -2.59 -4.26 4.36
N PHE A 172 -3.78 -3.96 4.85
CA PHE A 172 -5.03 -4.62 4.46
C PHE A 172 -5.99 -3.58 3.92
N SER A 173 -6.48 -3.81 2.71
CA SER A 173 -7.48 -2.97 2.04
C SER A 173 -8.85 -3.11 2.72
N SER A 174 -9.78 -2.23 2.37
CA SER A 174 -11.17 -2.33 2.83
C SER A 174 -11.72 -3.75 2.61
N TYR A 175 -12.36 -4.29 3.64
CA TYR A 175 -12.99 -5.62 3.66
C TYR A 175 -12.03 -6.81 3.51
N GLU A 176 -10.72 -6.59 3.53
CA GLU A 176 -9.73 -7.67 3.43
C GLU A 176 -9.58 -8.45 4.75
N MET A 177 -9.61 -7.72 5.89
CA MET A 177 -9.56 -8.33 7.22
C MET A 177 -10.89 -8.98 7.62
N ASP A 178 -12.00 -8.29 7.37
CA ASP A 178 -13.36 -8.74 7.69
C ASP A 178 -14.36 -8.14 6.69
N MET A 179 -15.31 -8.94 6.19
CA MET A 179 -16.25 -8.52 5.15
C MET A 179 -17.21 -7.38 5.54
N TYR A 180 -17.25 -7.01 6.82
CA TYR A 180 -18.05 -5.91 7.37
C TYR A 180 -17.19 -4.71 7.79
N CYS A 181 -15.86 -4.79 7.66
CA CYS A 181 -14.97 -3.71 8.05
C CYS A 181 -14.45 -2.94 6.81
N PRO A 182 -14.97 -1.73 6.55
CA PRO A 182 -14.53 -0.91 5.42
C PRO A 182 -13.16 -0.26 5.65
N GLU A 183 -12.66 -0.28 6.88
CA GLU A 183 -11.42 0.38 7.26
C GLU A 183 -10.21 -0.34 6.64
N VAL A 184 -9.19 0.46 6.35
CA VAL A 184 -7.88 -0.02 5.96
C VAL A 184 -7.05 -0.23 7.22
N PHE A 185 -6.38 -1.38 7.33
CA PHE A 185 -5.53 -1.69 8.46
C PHE A 185 -4.06 -1.72 8.08
N GLU A 186 -3.23 -1.20 8.98
CA GLU A 186 -1.78 -1.18 8.84
C GLU A 186 -1.15 -1.73 10.13
N PHE A 187 -0.31 -2.75 9.99
CA PHE A 187 0.40 -3.38 11.10
C PHE A 187 1.89 -3.30 10.87
N LYS A 188 2.59 -2.59 11.75
CA LYS A 188 4.03 -2.37 11.64
C LYS A 188 4.79 -3.52 12.28
N ILE A 189 5.79 -4.03 11.57
CA ILE A 189 6.71 -5.08 12.01
C ILE A 189 8.09 -4.46 12.09
N LEU A 190 8.62 -4.29 13.31
CA LEU A 190 9.92 -3.68 13.54
C LEU A 190 11.04 -4.68 13.25
N PHE A 191 12.09 -4.24 12.55
CA PHE A 191 13.25 -5.09 12.27
C PHE A 191 14.00 -5.50 13.54
N GLU A 192 14.05 -4.63 14.55
CA GLU A 192 14.72 -4.91 15.83
C GLU A 192 14.13 -6.14 16.54
N ASP A 193 12.81 -6.34 16.47
CA ASP A 193 12.13 -7.46 17.14
C ASP A 193 12.37 -8.81 16.46
N TYR A 194 12.85 -8.79 15.21
CA TYR A 194 13.01 -9.98 14.37
C TYR A 194 14.39 -10.13 13.75
N GLU A 195 15.41 -9.46 14.30
CA GLU A 195 16.77 -9.40 13.71
C GLU A 195 17.33 -10.77 13.33
N ASP A 196 17.15 -11.78 14.19
CA ASP A 196 17.61 -13.17 13.98
C ASP A 196 16.91 -13.88 12.80
N TYR A 197 15.77 -13.37 12.34
CA TYR A 197 14.96 -13.91 11.26
C TYR A 197 15.10 -13.12 9.95
N LEU A 198 15.79 -11.97 9.97
CA LEU A 198 15.95 -11.12 8.80
C LEU A 198 16.98 -11.72 7.82
N SER A 199 16.71 -11.54 6.54
CA SER A 199 17.64 -11.98 5.50
C SER A 199 18.93 -11.17 5.55
N ASN A 200 20.03 -11.74 5.04
CA ASN A 200 21.27 -10.98 4.80
C ASN A 200 21.02 -9.76 3.91
N TYR A 201 20.05 -9.81 3.01
CA TYR A 201 19.70 -8.65 2.20
C TYR A 201 19.14 -7.53 3.08
N THR A 202 18.18 -7.83 3.94
CA THR A 202 17.57 -6.88 4.88
C THR A 202 18.60 -6.29 5.82
N LEU A 203 19.39 -7.13 6.49
CA LEU A 203 20.41 -6.69 7.45
C LEU A 203 21.46 -5.74 6.84
N ASN A 204 21.79 -5.93 5.57
CA ASN A 204 22.84 -5.12 4.92
C ASN A 204 22.32 -3.89 4.17
N ASN A 205 21.03 -3.86 3.80
CA ASN A 205 20.50 -2.83 2.89
C ASN A 205 19.28 -2.08 3.43
N LEU A 206 18.49 -2.69 4.32
CA LEU A 206 17.23 -2.14 4.83
C LEU A 206 17.32 -1.78 6.32
N TYR A 207 17.94 -2.64 7.13
CA TYR A 207 18.11 -2.43 8.56
C TYR A 207 19.43 -1.69 8.83
N MET A 208 19.32 -0.48 9.38
CA MET A 208 20.48 0.30 9.85
C MET A 208 20.36 0.49 11.36
N PRO A 209 20.90 -0.43 12.19
CA PRO A 209 20.88 -0.24 13.63
C PRO A 209 21.63 1.05 13.99
N CYS A 210 21.01 1.86 14.86
CA CYS A 210 21.55 3.13 15.35
C CYS A 210 22.78 2.93 16.25
#